data_AF-A0A285V9B5-F1
#
_entry.id   AF-A0A285V9B5-F1
#
_cell.length_a   1.000
_cell.length_b   1.000
_cell.length_c   1.000
_cell.angle_alpha   90.00
_cell.angle_beta   90.00
_cell.angle_gamma   90.00
#
_symmetry.space_group_name_H-M   'P 1'
#
loop_
_entity.id
_entity.type
_entity.pdbx_description
1 polymer ?
#
loop_
_entity_poly.entity_id
_entity_poly.type
_entity_poly.pdbx_seq_one_letter_code
_entity_poly.pdbx_strand_id
1 'polypeptide(L)'
;MDAERGSAGAAGSITVELESSGRRVLRLAGNVDTAVAARFRAEHGREREPVDAVDAGAVTFISSSAVSLIVMFVEASVAAGRRPVLRSASRQMLRVIQLAGIASLLPRPDPPAGPPASGEPRRPARAAERGTRRTDR
;
A
#
# COMPACT_ATOMS: atom_id res chain seq x y z
N MET A 1 8.78 25.09 29.19
CA MET A 1 8.43 24.49 27.89
C MET A 1 8.33 23.01 28.13
N ASP A 2 7.16 22.59 28.61
CA ASP A 2 6.83 21.20 28.91
C ASP A 2 6.48 20.52 27.59
N ALA A 3 7.48 19.88 26.99
CA ALA A 3 7.27 19.03 25.83
C ALA A 3 6.46 17.82 26.28
N GLU A 4 5.17 17.92 26.00
CA GLU A 4 4.16 16.86 25.87
C GLU A 4 4.68 15.48 26.25
N ARG A 5 4.26 15.00 27.43
CA ARG A 5 4.22 13.57 27.71
C ARG A 5 3.30 12.94 26.67
N GLY A 6 3.88 12.58 25.53
CA GLY A 6 3.24 11.88 24.44
C GLY A 6 2.48 10.70 25.03
N SER A 7 1.17 10.70 24.81
CA SER A 7 0.31 9.56 25.12
C SER A 7 1.02 8.31 24.60
N ALA A 8 1.22 7.32 25.47
CA ALA A 8 1.90 6.07 25.17
C ALA A 8 1.09 5.18 24.22
N GLY A 9 0.63 5.71 23.09
CA GLY A 9 0.35 4.91 21.91
C GLY A 9 1.69 4.36 21.43
N ALA A 10 1.71 3.07 21.10
CA ALA A 10 2.91 2.29 20.77
C ALA A 10 3.96 3.14 20.02
N ALA A 11 5.15 3.25 20.61
CA ALA A 11 6.26 4.01 20.04
C ALA A 11 6.41 3.67 18.56
N GLY A 12 6.36 4.69 17.70
CA GLY A 12 6.44 4.47 16.26
C GLY A 12 7.85 4.15 15.80
N SER A 13 7.94 3.47 14.67
CA SER A 13 9.21 3.16 14.00
C SER A 13 9.09 3.29 12.49
N ILE A 14 10.23 3.60 11.88
CA ILE A 14 10.46 3.56 10.44
C ILE A 14 11.69 2.69 10.23
N THR A 15 11.59 1.66 9.40
CA THR A 15 12.72 0.78 9.07
C THR A 15 12.79 0.54 7.56
N VAL A 16 13.99 0.33 7.04
CA VAL A 16 14.20 -0.18 5.68
C VAL A 16 14.62 -1.63 5.81
N GLU A 17 13.77 -2.53 5.31
CA GLU A 17 13.99 -3.97 5.39
C GLU A 17 14.29 -4.54 4.00
N LEU A 18 15.25 -5.45 3.92
CA LEU A 18 15.53 -6.21 2.71
C LEU A 18 14.81 -7.56 2.80
N GLU A 19 13.79 -7.74 1.99
CA GLU A 19 13.06 -9.00 1.90
C GLU A 19 13.93 -10.07 1.24
N SER A 20 13.65 -11.35 1.52
CA SER A 20 14.35 -12.50 0.92
C SER A 20 14.27 -12.53 -0.62
N SER A 21 13.32 -11.80 -1.21
CA SER A 21 13.18 -11.61 -2.66
C SER A 21 14.13 -10.56 -3.25
N GLY A 22 15.00 -9.95 -2.44
CA GLY A 22 15.88 -8.84 -2.83
C GLY A 22 15.17 -7.49 -2.92
N ARG A 23 13.89 -7.42 -2.51
CA ARG A 23 13.08 -6.19 -2.53
C ARG A 23 13.27 -5.40 -1.25
N ARG A 24 13.46 -4.09 -1.36
CA ARG A 24 13.58 -3.18 -0.22
C ARG A 24 12.21 -2.62 0.15
N VAL A 25 11.85 -2.68 1.42
CA VAL A 25 10.56 -2.23 1.92
C VAL A 25 10.75 -1.19 3.01
N LEU A 26 10.16 -0.01 2.82
CA LEU A 26 10.05 1.00 3.86
C LEU A 26 8.87 0.62 4.76
N ARG A 27 9.14 0.10 5.96
CA ARG A 27 8.10 -0.34 6.89
C ARG A 27 7.86 0.73 7.95
N LEU A 28 6.58 1.06 8.15
CA LEU A 28 6.11 2.04 9.12
C LEU A 28 5.17 1.36 10.11
N ALA A 29 5.39 1.59 11.41
CA ALA A 29 4.57 1.03 12.48
C ALA A 29 4.35 2.03 13.62
N GLY A 30 3.21 1.92 14.30
CA GLY A 30 2.84 2.74 15.45
C GLY A 30 2.60 4.21 15.10
N ASN A 31 2.96 5.08 16.05
CA ASN A 31 2.82 6.53 15.93
C ASN A 31 4.02 7.15 15.23
N VAL A 32 3.90 7.39 13.92
CA VAL A 32 4.99 7.93 13.09
C VAL A 32 4.96 9.46 13.08
N ASP A 33 5.49 10.05 14.15
CA ASP A 33 5.55 11.49 14.34
C ASP A 33 6.85 12.14 13.80
N THR A 34 7.01 13.44 14.08
CA THR A 34 8.19 14.20 13.68
C THR A 34 9.47 13.70 14.36
N ALA A 35 9.40 13.23 15.61
CA ALA A 35 10.56 12.73 16.33
C ALA A 35 11.04 11.40 15.74
N VAL A 36 10.12 10.50 15.41
CA VAL A 36 10.42 9.24 14.70
C VAL A 36 11.06 9.53 13.33
N ALA A 37 10.50 10.48 12.56
CA ALA A 37 11.06 10.86 11.27
C ALA A 37 12.47 11.49 11.40
N ALA A 38 12.69 12.32 12.41
CA ALA A 38 14.00 12.94 12.67
C ALA A 38 15.04 11.90 13.08
N ARG A 39 14.67 10.96 13.95
CA ARG A 39 15.54 9.85 14.37
C ARG A 39 15.96 8.99 13.18
N PHE A 40 15.01 8.58 12.35
CA PHE A 40 15.31 7.79 11.17
C PHE A 40 16.26 8.52 10.21
N ARG A 41 16.06 9.82 9.99
CA ARG A 41 16.96 10.65 9.17
C ARG A 41 18.37 10.72 9.74
N ALA A 42 18.50 10.81 11.07
CA ALA A 42 19.80 10.83 11.73
C ALA A 42 20.53 9.48 11.55
N GLU A 43 19.80 8.36 11.59
CA GLU A 43 20.35 7.01 11.44
C GLU A 43 20.71 6.65 9.98
N HIS A 44 19.91 7.08 8.99
CA HIS A 44 20.11 6.74 7.57
C HIS A 44 20.88 7.80 6.76
N GLY A 45 21.16 8.96 7.33
CA GLY A 45 21.94 10.01 6.65
C GLY A 45 21.24 10.59 5.40
N ARG A 46 22.03 10.99 4.41
CA ARG A 46 21.55 11.64 3.16
C ARG A 46 21.33 10.68 2.00
N GLU A 47 21.92 9.49 2.04
CA GLU A 47 21.85 8.53 0.95
C GLU A 47 20.57 7.72 1.09
N ARG A 48 19.63 7.96 0.16
CA ARG A 48 18.31 7.32 0.18
C ARG A 48 18.34 6.16 -0.77
N GLU A 49 18.48 4.97 -0.23
CA GLU A 49 18.41 3.75 -1.03
C GLU A 49 17.00 3.61 -1.65
N PRO A 50 16.91 3.33 -2.96
CA PRO A 50 15.63 3.08 -3.63
C PRO A 50 14.89 1.91 -2.97
N VAL A 51 13.61 2.12 -2.65
CA VAL A 51 12.68 1.12 -2.12
C VAL A 51 11.71 0.62 -3.19
N ASP A 52 11.30 -0.63 -3.08
CA ASP A 52 10.33 -1.30 -3.96
C ASP A 52 8.91 -1.30 -3.39
N ALA A 53 8.76 -1.09 -2.07
CA ALA A 53 7.46 -1.00 -1.44
C ALA A 53 7.49 -0.12 -0.19
N VAL A 54 6.32 0.40 0.17
CA VAL A 54 6.05 1.09 1.44
C VAL A 54 4.96 0.31 2.15
N ASP A 55 5.24 -0.22 3.35
CA ASP A 55 4.26 -0.90 4.18
C ASP A 55 3.81 0.03 5.31
N ALA A 56 2.52 0.36 5.29
CA ALA A 56 1.88 1.22 6.29
C ALA A 56 0.76 0.50 7.06
N GLY A 57 0.78 -0.84 7.12
CA GLY A 57 -0.27 -1.63 7.75
C GLY A 57 -0.35 -1.50 9.27
N ALA A 58 0.77 -1.18 9.91
CA ALA A 58 0.85 -1.02 11.37
C ALA A 58 0.81 0.45 11.82
N VAL A 59 0.57 1.40 10.91
CA VAL A 59 0.56 2.84 11.23
C VAL A 59 -0.75 3.23 11.90
N THR A 60 -0.66 3.78 13.11
CA THR A 60 -1.80 4.31 13.88
C THR A 60 -1.92 5.82 13.78
N PHE A 61 -0.81 6.52 13.55
CA PHE A 61 -0.75 7.97 13.36
C PHE A 61 0.42 8.33 12.44
N ILE A 62 0.27 9.38 11.64
CA ILE A 62 1.35 9.90 10.80
C ILE A 62 1.38 11.43 10.77
N SER A 63 2.56 12.00 10.98
CA SER A 63 2.82 13.44 10.87
C SER A 63 3.16 13.87 9.44
N SER A 64 3.03 15.17 9.14
CA SER A 64 3.47 15.74 7.86
C SER A 64 4.97 15.52 7.60
N SER A 65 5.82 15.62 8.64
CA SER A 65 7.26 15.35 8.56
C SER A 65 7.56 13.92 8.08
N ALA A 66 6.79 12.95 8.57
CA ALA A 66 6.89 11.55 8.15
C ALA A 66 6.36 11.34 6.73
N VAL A 67 5.28 12.02 6.34
CA VAL A 67 4.80 12.00 4.95
C VAL A 67 5.85 12.54 3.99
N SER A 68 6.49 13.68 4.29
CA SER A 68 7.58 14.22 3.47
C SER A 68 8.75 13.25 3.36
N LEU A 69 9.01 12.45 4.40
CA LEU A 69 10.02 11.39 4.34
C LEU A 69 9.64 10.31 3.34
N ILE A 70 8.40 9.82 3.38
CA ILE A 70 7.88 8.84 2.39
C ILE A 70 7.99 9.40 0.97
N VAL A 71 7.58 10.65 0.74
CA VAL A 71 7.68 11.33 -0.56
C VAL A 71 9.11 11.26 -1.10
N MET A 72 10.10 11.65 -0.28
CA MET A 72 11.50 11.65 -0.70
C MET A 72 12.00 10.24 -1.09
N PHE A 73 11.61 9.20 -0.37
CA PHE A 73 11.99 7.82 -0.72
C PHE A 73 11.32 7.36 -2.01
N VAL A 74 10.04 7.68 -2.18
CA VAL A 74 9.29 7.35 -3.40
C VAL A 74 9.88 8.06 -4.62
N GLU A 75 10.20 9.34 -4.51
CA GLU A 75 10.84 10.10 -5.58
C GLU A 75 12.22 9.54 -5.92
N ALA A 76 13.04 9.20 -4.92
CA ALA A 76 14.34 8.56 -5.14
C ALA A 76 14.19 7.21 -5.85
N SER A 77 13.19 6.41 -5.48
CA SER A 77 12.87 5.15 -6.17
C SER A 77 12.48 5.37 -7.63
N VAL A 78 11.60 6.33 -7.89
CA VAL A 78 11.14 6.65 -9.25
C VAL A 78 12.29 7.17 -10.10
N ALA A 79 13.16 8.03 -9.54
CA ALA A 79 14.37 8.51 -10.19
C ALA A 79 15.36 7.37 -10.51
N ALA A 80 15.43 6.35 -9.65
CA ALA A 80 16.19 5.13 -9.88
C ALA A 80 15.50 4.12 -10.82
N GLY A 81 14.40 4.49 -11.48
CA GLY A 81 13.65 3.63 -12.41
C GLY A 81 12.77 2.58 -11.74
N ARG A 82 12.62 2.62 -10.41
CA ARG A 82 11.74 1.71 -9.66
C ARG A 82 10.31 2.26 -9.61
N ARG A 83 9.38 1.39 -9.24
CA ARG A 83 7.95 1.72 -9.05
C ARG A 83 7.51 1.20 -7.68
N PRO A 84 7.70 2.00 -6.61
CA PRO A 84 7.35 1.56 -5.28
C PRO A 84 5.83 1.35 -5.16
N VAL A 85 5.42 0.29 -4.46
CA VAL A 85 3.99 0.00 -4.22
C VAL A 85 3.59 0.27 -2.77
N LEU A 86 2.37 0.77 -2.54
CA LEU A 86 1.85 0.96 -1.18
C LEU A 86 1.10 -0.27 -0.69
N ARG A 87 1.59 -0.90 0.38
CA ARG A 87 1.04 -2.11 0.98
C ARG A 87 0.30 -1.80 2.28
N SER A 88 -0.75 -2.59 2.53
CA SER A 88 -1.49 -2.68 3.79
C SER A 88 -2.02 -1.36 4.38
N ALA A 89 -2.00 -0.25 3.63
CA ALA A 89 -2.36 1.06 4.15
C ALA A 89 -3.83 1.15 4.60
N SER A 90 -4.04 1.69 5.80
CA SER A 90 -5.37 2.01 6.33
C SER A 90 -6.08 3.09 5.49
N ARG A 91 -7.40 3.21 5.59
CA ARG A 91 -8.18 4.25 4.89
C ARG A 91 -7.70 5.66 5.22
N GLN A 92 -7.35 5.91 6.48
CA GLN A 92 -6.81 7.19 6.92
C GLN A 92 -5.46 7.47 6.25
N MET A 93 -4.56 6.49 6.23
CA MET A 93 -3.26 6.62 5.57
C MET A 93 -3.43 6.88 4.07
N LEU A 94 -4.33 6.17 3.40
CA LEU A 94 -4.63 6.39 1.98
C LEU A 94 -5.14 7.82 1.71
N ARG A 95 -5.96 8.38 2.62
CA ARG A 95 -6.43 9.76 2.51
C ARG A 95 -5.27 10.74 2.67
N VAL A 96 -4.36 10.51 3.61
CA VAL A 96 -3.15 11.33 3.80
C VAL A 96 -2.28 11.29 2.55
N ILE A 97 -2.02 10.11 1.99
CA ILE A 97 -1.25 9.90 0.76
C ILE A 97 -1.90 10.60 -0.45
N GLN A 98 -3.23 10.57 -0.53
CA GLN A 98 -3.98 11.30 -1.56
C GLN A 98 -3.84 12.81 -1.40
N LEU A 99 -3.99 13.33 -0.17
CA LEU A 99 -3.85 14.76 0.12
C LEU A 99 -2.41 15.26 -0.09
N ALA A 100 -1.42 14.40 0.12
CA ALA A 100 -0.02 14.68 -0.17
C ALA A 100 0.31 14.63 -1.68
N GLY A 101 -0.64 14.23 -2.54
CA GLY A 101 -0.46 14.22 -3.99
C GLY A 101 0.39 13.07 -4.53
N ILE A 102 0.82 12.12 -3.70
CA ILE A 102 1.71 11.02 -4.12
C ILE A 102 1.01 9.69 -4.36
N ALA A 103 -0.31 9.63 -4.27
CA ALA A 103 -1.08 8.40 -4.51
C ALA A 103 -0.82 7.79 -5.90
N SER A 104 -0.53 8.61 -6.92
CA SER A 104 -0.20 8.15 -8.28
C SER A 104 1.19 7.52 -8.40
N LEU A 105 2.11 7.87 -7.49
CA LEU A 105 3.48 7.33 -7.44
C LEU A 105 3.56 6.01 -6.65
N LEU A 106 2.49 5.69 -5.94
CA LEU A 106 2.36 4.55 -5.04
C LEU A 106 1.16 3.68 -5.46
N PRO A 107 1.22 3.02 -6.63
CA PRO A 107 0.18 2.07 -7.00
C PRO A 107 0.02 1.02 -5.89
N ARG A 108 -1.22 0.61 -5.64
CA ARG A 108 -1.46 -0.57 -4.79
C ARG A 108 -0.85 -1.79 -5.48
N PRO A 109 -0.28 -2.74 -4.72
CA PRO A 109 0.02 -4.04 -5.30
C PRO A 109 -1.26 -4.57 -5.94
N ASP A 110 -1.17 -5.02 -7.18
CA ASP A 110 -2.21 -5.84 -7.77
C ASP A 110 -2.47 -6.98 -6.76
N PRO A 111 -3.73 -7.26 -6.36
CA PRO A 111 -3.98 -8.42 -5.53
C PRO A 111 -3.26 -9.61 -6.18
N PRO A 112 -2.50 -10.42 -5.42
CA PRO A 112 -1.82 -11.57 -6.01
C PRO A 112 -2.88 -12.32 -6.78
N ALA A 113 -2.70 -12.44 -8.10
CA ALA A 113 -3.70 -13.01 -9.01
C ALA A 113 -4.25 -14.25 -8.33
N GLY A 114 -5.47 -14.15 -7.81
CA GLY A 114 -6.10 -15.26 -7.13
C GLY A 114 -6.10 -16.42 -8.12
N PRO A 115 -6.06 -17.69 -7.65
CA PRO A 115 -6.27 -18.80 -8.57
C PRO A 115 -7.52 -18.47 -9.41
N PRO A 116 -7.48 -18.68 -10.74
CA PRO A 116 -8.61 -18.36 -11.59
C PRO A 116 -9.84 -18.99 -10.95
N ALA A 117 -10.89 -18.19 -10.73
CA ALA A 117 -12.14 -18.67 -10.17
C ALA A 117 -12.55 -19.93 -10.94
N SER A 118 -12.29 -21.08 -10.33
CA SER A 118 -12.54 -22.37 -10.95
C SER A 118 -14.04 -22.50 -11.11
N GLY A 119 -14.48 -22.40 -12.36
CA GLY A 119 -15.67 -23.06 -12.87
C GLY A 119 -17.00 -22.58 -12.29
N GLU A 120 -17.53 -21.48 -12.84
CA GLU A 120 -18.96 -21.48 -13.10
C GLU A 120 -19.16 -21.98 -14.54
N PRO A 121 -19.61 -23.23 -14.75
CA PRO A 121 -19.98 -23.67 -16.08
C PRO A 121 -21.17 -22.82 -16.54
N ARG A 122 -20.93 -22.00 -17.57
CA ARG A 122 -21.94 -21.32 -18.35
C ARG A 122 -23.04 -22.32 -18.69
N ARG A 123 -24.16 -22.23 -17.99
CA ARG A 123 -25.35 -23.03 -18.25
C ARG A 123 -25.84 -22.65 -19.66
N PRO A 124 -25.83 -23.56 -20.65
CA PRO A 124 -26.27 -23.20 -21.99
C PRO A 124 -27.76 -22.89 -21.98
N ALA A 125 -28.11 -21.77 -22.61
CA ALA A 125 -29.46 -21.38 -22.93
C ALA A 125 -30.14 -22.50 -23.74
N ARG A 126 -31.09 -23.19 -23.11
CA ARG A 126 -31.94 -24.16 -23.80
C ARG A 126 -33.05 -23.42 -24.51
N ALA A 127 -32.76 -22.99 -25.73
CA ALA A 127 -33.75 -22.70 -26.76
C ALA A 127 -34.38 -24.01 -27.30
N ALA A 128 -35.39 -23.85 -28.16
CA ALA A 128 -36.28 -24.85 -28.76
C ALA A 128 -37.51 -25.19 -27.90
N GLU A 129 -38.58 -24.39 -27.96
CA GLU A 129 -39.53 -24.34 -29.08
C GLU A 129 -40.01 -25.74 -29.48
N ARG A 130 -41.25 -26.06 -29.10
CA ARG A 130 -42.06 -27.07 -29.79
C ARG A 130 -43.38 -26.43 -30.19
N GLY A 131 -43.42 -26.02 -31.46
CA GLY A 131 -44.65 -25.68 -32.15
C GLY A 131 -45.51 -26.93 -32.40
N THR A 132 -46.81 -26.75 -32.18
CA THR A 132 -47.91 -27.14 -33.06
C THR A 132 -47.65 -28.13 -34.20
N ARG A 133 -48.25 -29.33 -34.07
CA ARG A 133 -49.01 -30.10 -35.11
C ARG A 133 -50.01 -30.94 -34.29
N ARG A 134 -51.35 -30.81 -34.31
CA ARG A 134 -52.41 -30.84 -35.36
C ARG A 134 -52.28 -32.03 -36.32
N THR A 135 -53.43 -32.73 -36.47
CA THR A 135 -53.78 -34.00 -37.19
C THR A 135 -53.89 -35.20 -36.23
N ASP A 136 -54.92 -36.04 -36.21
CA ASP A 136 -56.14 -36.24 -37.02
C ASP A 136 -57.07 -37.11 -36.15
N ARG A 137 -58.35 -36.74 -35.99
CA ARG A 137 -59.54 -37.47 -36.47
C ARG A 137 -60.06 -38.58 -35.55
#